data_AF-A0A1V4K760-F1
#
_entry.id   AF-A0A1V4K760-F1
#
_cell.length_a   1.000
_cell.length_b   1.000
_cell.length_c   1.000
_cell.angle_alpha   90.00
_cell.angle_beta   90.00
_cell.angle_gamma   90.00
#
_symmetry.space_group_name_H-M   'P 1'
#
loop_
_entity.id
_entity.type
_entity.pdbx_description
1 polymer ?
#
loop_
_entity_poly.entity_id
_entity_poly.type
_entity_poly.pdbx_seq_one_letter_code
_entity_poly.pdbx_strand_id
1 'polypeptide(L)'
;MEDAASSEASGYLDTVSDLAKSAELTITDDSKDDSQYEEVSADDEFSLEEDDEDLAKALQTIQEQAEDARILTLQSVLTSDKSLSEIPEAMDDFFCNFLVRMGMSRTLDCFQTEWYELIQRGVFTAKDIELVPTVYTRNQQLEAENMLLKKDLESYKLAANKAKEAYLKMQKERDFHRMHHKRVSQEKERLISDIKRLKTHYASYEPVLKQLTEKYQTTLRQKMLTSLERDRVAEQVTDLQVTLQNLEPGRGIRIPVAKAGHEYRRKKGLEGPTQKALREARQQKILDAESSSCDPGKNREKRGKRYPKAAATGRLDLADP
;
A
#
# COMPACT_ATOMS: atom_id res chain seq x y z
N MET A 1 9.79 -54.55 -28.09
CA MET A 1 9.18 -53.31 -28.60
C MET A 1 8.08 -52.79 -27.68
N GLU A 2 7.55 -53.61 -26.76
CA GLU A 2 6.55 -53.20 -25.75
C GLU A 2 7.15 -52.35 -24.60
N ASP A 3 8.42 -52.54 -24.24
CA ASP A 3 9.01 -51.83 -23.08
C ASP A 3 9.23 -50.32 -23.30
N ALA A 4 9.40 -49.88 -24.55
CA ALA A 4 9.56 -48.46 -24.87
C ALA A 4 8.24 -47.69 -24.75
N ALA A 5 7.13 -48.30 -25.16
CA ALA A 5 5.79 -47.70 -25.07
C ALA A 5 5.32 -47.58 -23.60
N SER A 6 5.73 -48.53 -22.74
CA SER A 6 5.40 -48.48 -21.31
C SER A 6 6.16 -47.38 -20.56
N SER A 7 7.37 -47.03 -21.00
CA SER A 7 8.17 -45.95 -20.41
C SER A 7 7.66 -44.56 -20.80
N GLU A 8 7.16 -44.39 -22.03
CA GLU A 8 6.57 -43.11 -22.48
C GLU A 8 5.20 -42.84 -21.85
N ALA A 9 4.37 -43.88 -21.68
CA ALA A 9 3.09 -43.79 -20.97
C ALA A 9 3.26 -43.42 -19.48
N SER A 10 4.34 -43.91 -18.84
CA SER A 10 4.66 -43.59 -17.44
C SER A 10 5.07 -42.12 -17.27
N GLY A 11 5.80 -41.52 -18.22
CA GLY A 11 6.16 -40.10 -18.18
C GLY A 11 4.98 -39.15 -18.40
N TYR A 12 3.98 -39.58 -19.18
CA TYR A 12 2.74 -38.83 -19.36
C TYR A 12 1.82 -38.87 -18.12
N LEU A 13 1.73 -40.00 -17.43
CA LEU A 13 0.96 -40.10 -16.19
C LEU A 13 1.55 -39.27 -15.03
N ASP A 14 2.88 -39.14 -14.99
CA ASP A 14 3.58 -38.37 -13.96
C ASP A 14 3.40 -36.85 -14.16
N THR A 15 3.43 -36.38 -15.42
CA THR A 15 3.16 -34.97 -15.76
C THR A 15 1.70 -34.55 -15.55
N VAL A 16 0.74 -35.46 -15.78
CA VAL A 16 -0.68 -35.23 -15.46
C VAL A 16 -0.91 -35.21 -13.95
N SER A 17 -0.17 -36.03 -13.18
CA SER A 17 -0.23 -36.05 -11.71
C SER A 17 0.34 -34.77 -11.09
N ASP A 18 1.39 -34.17 -11.67
CA ASP A 18 1.95 -32.91 -11.18
C ASP A 18 1.10 -31.67 -11.56
N LEU A 19 0.36 -31.74 -12.66
CA LEU A 19 -0.63 -30.72 -13.02
C LEU A 19 -1.86 -30.77 -12.09
N ALA A 20 -2.29 -31.97 -11.68
CA ALA A 20 -3.39 -32.16 -10.72
C ALA A 20 -3.04 -31.74 -9.28
N LYS A 21 -1.77 -31.89 -8.86
CA LYS A 21 -1.30 -31.45 -7.52
C LYS A 21 -1.21 -29.93 -7.35
N SER A 22 -1.26 -29.16 -8.44
CA SER A 22 -1.17 -27.69 -8.40
C SER A 22 -2.52 -27.00 -8.14
N ALA A 23 -3.61 -27.76 -8.04
CA ALA A 23 -4.97 -27.26 -7.88
C ALA A 23 -5.46 -27.23 -6.42
N GLU A 24 -4.60 -27.47 -5.44
CA GLU A 24 -4.93 -27.23 -4.03
C GLU A 24 -4.69 -25.75 -3.67
N LEU A 25 -5.42 -24.85 -4.34
CA LEU A 25 -5.57 -23.48 -3.90
C LEU A 25 -6.53 -23.51 -2.71
N THR A 26 -5.99 -23.70 -1.50
CA THR A 26 -6.74 -23.62 -0.25
C THR A 26 -7.29 -22.20 -0.13
N ILE A 27 -8.52 -22.00 -0.61
CA ILE A 27 -9.35 -20.86 -0.24
C ILE A 27 -9.62 -21.08 1.25
N THR A 28 -8.78 -20.50 2.11
CA THR A 28 -9.09 -20.38 3.52
C THR A 28 -10.26 -19.42 3.63
N ASP A 29 -11.46 -19.99 3.55
CA ASP A 29 -12.69 -19.40 4.05
C ASP A 29 -12.56 -19.34 5.57
N ASP A 30 -11.92 -18.28 6.07
CA ASP A 30 -11.88 -18.05 7.51
C ASP A 30 -12.13 -16.59 7.86
N SER A 31 -13.20 -16.45 8.64
CA SER A 31 -13.60 -15.31 9.45
C SER A 31 -14.25 -14.15 8.71
N LYS A 32 -15.60 -14.21 8.69
CA LYS A 32 -16.55 -13.08 8.74
C LYS A 32 -15.84 -11.80 9.19
N ASP A 33 -15.61 -10.93 8.21
CA ASP A 33 -15.15 -9.58 8.45
C ASP A 33 -16.36 -8.77 8.94
N ASP A 34 -16.53 -8.65 10.26
CA ASP A 34 -17.49 -7.71 10.87
C ASP A 34 -17.03 -6.24 10.72
N SER A 35 -16.02 -5.98 9.90
CA SER A 35 -15.63 -4.64 9.47
C SER A 35 -16.67 -4.12 8.47
N GLN A 36 -17.79 -3.65 9.01
CA GLN A 36 -18.76 -2.85 8.29
C GLN A 36 -18.00 -1.69 7.63
N TYR A 37 -18.02 -1.63 6.29
CA TYR A 37 -17.52 -0.47 5.56
C TYR A 37 -18.29 0.75 6.06
N GLU A 38 -17.61 1.66 6.74
CA GLU A 38 -18.14 2.96 7.10
C GLU A 38 -18.21 3.75 5.79
N GLU A 39 -19.40 3.82 5.21
CA GLU A 39 -19.71 4.61 4.01
C GLU A 39 -19.20 6.03 4.26
N VAL A 40 -18.15 6.42 3.54
CA VAL A 40 -17.59 7.75 3.62
C VAL A 40 -18.66 8.68 3.04
N SER A 41 -19.30 9.49 3.90
CA SER A 41 -20.25 10.50 3.47
C SER A 41 -19.63 11.31 2.34
N ALA A 42 -20.37 11.49 1.25
CA ALA A 42 -19.97 12.27 0.06
C ALA A 42 -19.72 13.77 0.34
N ASP A 43 -19.70 14.18 1.62
CA ASP A 43 -19.55 15.55 2.08
C ASP A 43 -18.11 15.93 2.47
N ASP A 44 -17.17 14.97 2.52
CA ASP A 44 -15.74 15.26 2.70
C ASP A 44 -15.07 15.42 1.32
N GLU A 45 -15.40 16.55 0.69
CA GLU A 45 -14.86 17.03 -0.58
C GLU A 45 -13.38 17.44 -0.41
N PHE A 46 -12.50 16.46 -0.31
CA PHE A 46 -11.11 16.63 -0.75
C PHE A 46 -11.07 16.38 -2.26
N SER A 47 -11.20 17.44 -3.05
CA SER A 47 -10.82 17.41 -4.47
C SER A 47 -9.33 17.08 -4.58
N LEU A 48 -9.02 15.78 -4.61
CA LEU A 48 -7.92 15.30 -5.41
C LEU A 48 -8.45 15.38 -6.85
N GLU A 49 -7.73 16.07 -7.71
CA GLU A 49 -7.92 15.98 -9.16
C GLU A 49 -7.64 14.51 -9.54
N GLU A 50 -8.66 13.67 -9.43
CA GLU A 50 -8.73 12.39 -10.08
C GLU A 50 -8.79 12.71 -11.56
N ASP A 51 -7.68 12.43 -12.23
CA ASP A 51 -7.56 12.44 -13.68
C ASP A 51 -8.64 11.49 -14.21
N ASP A 52 -9.77 12.07 -14.64
CA ASP A 52 -10.92 11.39 -15.22
C ASP A 52 -10.47 10.70 -16.52
N GLU A 53 -9.84 9.52 -16.42
CA GLU A 53 -9.89 8.53 -17.50
C GLU A 53 -11.27 7.87 -17.52
N ASP A 54 -12.25 8.73 -17.78
CA ASP A 54 -13.46 8.59 -18.55
C ASP A 54 -14.05 7.17 -18.64
N LEU A 55 -15.14 6.95 -17.91
CA LEU A 55 -16.04 5.77 -18.03
C LEU A 55 -16.35 5.44 -19.50
N ALA A 56 -16.38 6.44 -20.38
CA ALA A 56 -16.53 6.28 -21.82
C ALA A 56 -15.40 5.43 -22.45
N LYS A 57 -14.15 5.61 -22.03
CA LYS A 57 -12.98 4.84 -22.50
C LYS A 57 -13.06 3.38 -22.03
N ALA A 58 -13.53 3.15 -20.80
CA ALA A 58 -13.79 1.81 -20.29
C ALA A 58 -14.91 1.09 -21.08
N LEU A 59 -16.01 1.78 -21.39
CA LEU A 59 -17.09 1.22 -22.22
C LEU A 59 -16.63 0.96 -23.66
N GLN A 60 -15.82 1.85 -24.24
CA GLN A 60 -15.26 1.69 -25.58
C GLN A 60 -14.36 0.46 -25.66
N THR A 61 -13.47 0.24 -24.69
CA THR A 61 -12.60 -0.95 -24.66
C THR A 61 -13.38 -2.26 -24.50
N ILE A 62 -14.48 -2.27 -23.72
CA ILE A 62 -15.36 -3.44 -23.61
C ILE A 62 -16.05 -3.73 -24.95
N GLN A 63 -16.51 -2.69 -25.64
CA GLN A 63 -17.16 -2.84 -26.94
C GLN A 63 -16.17 -3.34 -28.00
N GLU A 64 -14.95 -2.78 -28.05
CA GLU A 64 -13.89 -3.20 -28.97
C GLU A 64 -13.50 -4.67 -28.73
N GLN A 65 -13.36 -5.11 -27.47
CA GLN A 65 -13.13 -6.51 -27.13
C GLN A 65 -14.26 -7.44 -27.55
N ALA A 66 -15.52 -6.99 -27.44
CA ALA A 66 -16.68 -7.76 -27.88
C ALA A 66 -16.73 -7.90 -29.42
N GLU A 67 -16.36 -6.85 -30.15
CA GLU A 67 -16.26 -6.85 -31.60
C GLU A 67 -15.12 -7.76 -32.07
N ASP A 68 -13.95 -7.71 -31.43
CA ASP A 68 -12.81 -8.59 -31.70
C ASP A 68 -13.15 -10.07 -31.46
N ALA A 69 -13.81 -10.39 -30.35
CA ALA A 69 -14.30 -11.75 -30.09
C ALA A 69 -15.27 -12.21 -31.18
N ARG A 70 -16.12 -11.32 -31.68
CA ARG A 70 -17.05 -11.60 -32.78
C ARG A 70 -16.30 -11.84 -34.10
N ILE A 71 -15.25 -11.08 -34.39
CA ILE A 71 -14.41 -11.28 -35.58
C ILE A 71 -13.67 -12.61 -35.51
N LEU A 72 -13.09 -12.96 -34.35
CA LEU A 72 -12.41 -14.24 -34.14
C LEU A 72 -13.35 -15.44 -34.31
N THR A 73 -14.57 -15.36 -33.78
CA THR A 73 -15.58 -16.42 -33.98
C THR A 73 -16.00 -16.56 -35.43
N LEU A 74 -16.21 -15.45 -36.16
CA LEU A 74 -16.53 -15.50 -37.59
C LEU A 74 -15.36 -16.07 -38.42
N GLN A 75 -14.12 -15.72 -38.09
CA GLN A 75 -12.95 -16.26 -38.76
C GLN A 75 -12.80 -17.77 -38.51
N SER A 76 -13.08 -18.22 -37.28
CA SER A 76 -13.10 -19.64 -36.92
C SER A 76 -14.17 -20.43 -37.66
N VAL A 77 -15.35 -19.85 -37.90
CA VAL A 77 -16.42 -20.49 -38.69
C VAL A 77 -16.02 -20.58 -40.16
N LEU A 78 -15.40 -19.54 -40.71
CA LEU A 78 -14.94 -19.52 -42.10
C LEU A 78 -13.77 -20.48 -42.37
N THR A 79 -12.94 -20.78 -41.37
CA THR A 79 -11.86 -21.77 -41.49
C THR A 79 -12.32 -23.20 -41.21
N SER A 80 -13.39 -23.40 -40.42
CA SER A 80 -13.94 -24.72 -40.10
C SER A 80 -14.65 -25.40 -41.27
N ASP A 81 -15.27 -24.64 -42.18
CA ASP A 81 -16.01 -25.20 -43.33
C ASP A 81 -15.12 -25.50 -44.54
N LYS A 82 -13.83 -25.15 -44.48
CA LYS A 82 -12.84 -25.56 -45.48
C LYS A 82 -12.17 -26.85 -45.03
N SER A 83 -12.96 -27.89 -44.79
CA SER A 83 -12.47 -29.26 -44.83
C SER A 83 -11.98 -29.50 -46.26
N LEU A 84 -10.69 -29.27 -46.47
CA LEU A 84 -9.97 -29.50 -47.71
C LEU A 84 -10.24 -30.96 -48.11
N SER A 85 -10.97 -31.16 -49.20
CA SER A 85 -11.00 -32.45 -49.86
C SER A 85 -9.54 -32.79 -50.17
N GLU A 86 -8.96 -33.74 -49.43
CA GLU A 86 -7.62 -34.28 -49.65
C GLU A 86 -7.61 -34.90 -51.05
N ILE A 87 -7.26 -34.09 -52.05
CA ILE A 87 -6.78 -34.61 -53.32
C ILE A 87 -5.40 -35.17 -52.98
N PRO A 88 -5.16 -36.49 -53.11
CA PRO A 88 -3.87 -37.05 -52.75
C PRO A 88 -2.77 -36.38 -53.57
N GLU A 89 -1.72 -35.92 -52.90
CA GLU A 89 -0.56 -35.31 -53.56
C GLU A 89 0.07 -36.33 -54.52
N ALA A 90 0.49 -35.87 -55.69
CA ALA A 90 1.29 -36.66 -56.60
C ALA A 90 2.68 -36.88 -55.99
N MET A 91 3.28 -38.06 -56.22
CA MET A 91 4.54 -38.44 -55.58
C MET A 91 5.70 -37.48 -55.89
N ASP A 92 5.73 -36.89 -57.08
CA ASP A 92 6.73 -35.91 -57.50
C ASP A 92 6.62 -34.57 -56.74
N ASP A 93 5.40 -34.06 -56.55
CA ASP A 93 5.14 -32.88 -55.70
C ASP A 93 5.57 -33.15 -54.25
N PHE A 94 5.30 -34.35 -53.74
CA PHE A 94 5.71 -34.75 -52.39
C PHE A 94 7.23 -34.75 -52.22
N PHE A 95 7.99 -35.35 -53.16
CA PHE A 95 9.44 -35.33 -53.09
C PHE A 95 10.01 -33.92 -53.20
N CYS A 96 9.43 -33.08 -54.08
CA CYS A 96 9.82 -31.68 -54.17
C CYS A 96 9.60 -30.94 -52.84
N ASN A 97 8.40 -31.05 -52.26
CA ASN A 97 8.05 -30.44 -50.99
C ASN A 97 8.92 -30.97 -49.83
N PHE A 98 9.21 -32.26 -49.82
CA PHE A 98 10.10 -32.88 -48.84
C PHE A 98 11.52 -32.32 -48.93
N LEU A 99 12.11 -32.29 -50.13
CA LEU A 99 13.48 -31.81 -50.33
C LEU A 99 13.59 -30.31 -50.03
N VAL A 100 12.56 -29.52 -50.34
CA VAL A 100 12.49 -28.10 -49.94
C VAL A 100 12.43 -27.96 -48.43
N ARG A 101 11.53 -28.69 -47.75
CA ARG A 101 11.37 -28.66 -46.29
C ARG A 101 12.64 -29.09 -45.54
N MET A 102 13.37 -30.06 -46.10
CA MET A 102 14.64 -30.52 -45.53
C MET A 102 15.84 -29.65 -45.94
N GLY A 103 15.64 -28.61 -46.77
CA GLY A 103 16.70 -27.69 -47.20
C GLY A 103 17.68 -28.29 -48.21
N MET A 104 17.32 -29.37 -48.91
CA MET A 104 18.17 -30.14 -49.82
C MET A 104 18.12 -29.61 -51.27
N SER A 105 18.43 -28.33 -51.48
CA SER A 105 18.26 -27.64 -52.78
C SER A 105 19.06 -28.26 -53.94
N ARG A 106 20.31 -28.69 -53.72
CA ARG A 106 21.11 -29.34 -54.77
C ARG A 106 20.51 -30.69 -55.21
N THR A 107 19.97 -31.45 -54.25
CA THR A 107 19.31 -32.73 -54.53
C THR A 107 17.99 -32.51 -55.25
N LEU A 108 17.26 -31.45 -54.90
CA LEU A 108 16.05 -31.03 -55.61
C LEU A 108 16.35 -30.70 -57.08
N ASP A 109 17.39 -29.89 -57.35
CA ASP A 109 17.76 -29.50 -58.72
C ASP A 109 18.16 -30.71 -59.58
N CYS A 110 18.94 -31.64 -59.02
CA CYS A 110 19.30 -32.89 -59.69
C CYS A 110 18.06 -33.74 -59.96
N PHE A 111 17.21 -33.94 -58.94
CA PHE A 111 15.98 -34.72 -59.05
C PHE A 111 15.05 -34.17 -60.13
N GLN A 112 14.77 -32.86 -60.12
CA GLN A 112 13.91 -32.23 -61.12
C GLN A 112 14.47 -32.38 -62.53
N THR A 113 15.79 -32.18 -62.71
CA THR A 113 16.44 -32.31 -64.02
C THR A 113 16.32 -33.73 -64.57
N GLU A 114 16.66 -34.74 -63.76
CA GLU A 114 16.57 -36.16 -64.15
C GLU A 114 15.12 -36.59 -64.39
N TRP A 115 14.19 -36.12 -63.55
CA TRP A 115 12.76 -36.44 -63.64
C TRP A 115 12.15 -35.93 -64.95
N TYR A 116 12.39 -34.66 -65.31
CA TYR A 116 11.91 -34.11 -66.57
C TYR A 116 12.59 -34.72 -67.80
N GLU A 117 13.86 -35.11 -67.68
CA GLU A 117 14.58 -35.82 -68.75
C GLU A 117 13.96 -37.21 -69.01
N LEU A 118 13.62 -37.96 -67.97
CA LEU A 118 12.98 -39.27 -68.05
C LEU A 118 11.58 -39.19 -68.69
N ILE A 119 10.82 -38.14 -68.36
CA ILE A 119 9.51 -37.86 -68.97
C ILE A 119 9.66 -37.55 -70.47
N GLN A 120 10.61 -36.69 -70.85
CA GLN A 120 10.84 -36.32 -72.26
C GLN A 120 11.29 -37.50 -73.12
N ARG A 121 12.07 -38.42 -72.54
CA ARG A 121 12.51 -39.66 -73.22
C ARG A 121 11.40 -40.72 -73.32
N GLY A 122 10.23 -40.49 -72.71
CA GLY A 122 9.08 -41.39 -72.75
C GLY A 122 9.29 -42.71 -71.99
N VAL A 123 10.31 -42.79 -71.13
CA VAL A 123 10.60 -43.95 -70.27
C VAL A 123 9.59 -44.04 -69.12
N PHE A 124 9.00 -42.90 -68.76
CA PHE A 124 8.06 -42.75 -67.66
C PHE A 124 6.85 -41.95 -68.14
N THR A 125 5.63 -42.42 -67.86
CA THR A 125 4.39 -41.72 -68.23
C THR A 125 3.68 -41.16 -67.00
N ALA A 126 2.92 -40.08 -67.15
CA ALA A 126 2.18 -39.45 -66.05
C ALA A 126 1.14 -40.37 -65.36
N LYS A 127 0.86 -41.55 -65.93
CA LYS A 127 -0.01 -42.58 -65.34
C LYS A 127 0.73 -43.51 -64.36
N ASP A 128 2.06 -43.52 -64.42
CA ASP A 128 2.93 -44.30 -63.53
C ASP A 128 3.25 -43.54 -62.23
N ILE A 129 2.80 -42.27 -62.13
CA ILE A 129 2.87 -41.47 -60.90
C ILE A 129 1.74 -41.95 -59.99
N GLU A 130 2.08 -42.87 -59.09
CA GLU A 130 1.20 -43.23 -57.99
C GLU A 130 0.99 -42.03 -57.05
N LEU A 131 -0.09 -42.07 -56.28
CA LEU A 131 -0.42 -41.06 -55.29
C LEU A 131 0.36 -41.33 -54.00
N VAL A 132 0.65 -40.27 -53.25
CA VAL A 132 1.30 -40.41 -51.94
C VAL A 132 0.45 -41.29 -51.02
N PRO A 133 1.05 -42.29 -50.35
CA PRO A 133 0.33 -43.11 -49.38
C PRO A 133 -0.34 -42.24 -48.31
N THR A 134 -1.65 -42.40 -48.15
CA THR A 134 -2.50 -41.59 -47.26
C THR A 134 -2.03 -41.55 -45.80
N VAL A 135 -1.33 -42.59 -45.35
CA VAL A 135 -0.74 -42.65 -44.00
C VAL A 135 0.32 -41.58 -43.79
N TYR A 136 1.10 -41.25 -44.81
CA TYR A 136 2.14 -40.22 -44.72
C TYR A 136 1.53 -38.82 -44.58
N THR A 137 0.57 -38.48 -45.45
CA THR A 137 -0.17 -37.21 -45.40
C THR A 137 -0.85 -37.02 -44.05
N ARG A 138 -1.48 -38.09 -43.54
CA ARG A 138 -2.09 -38.10 -42.21
C ARG A 138 -1.07 -37.87 -41.09
N ASN A 139 0.10 -38.50 -41.14
CA ASN A 139 1.14 -38.28 -40.13
C ASN A 139 1.66 -36.84 -40.15
N GLN A 140 1.83 -36.25 -41.34
CA GLN A 140 2.24 -34.85 -41.46
C GLN A 140 1.18 -33.88 -40.89
N GLN A 141 -0.11 -34.15 -41.11
CA GLN A 141 -1.19 -33.39 -40.49
C GLN A 141 -1.17 -33.51 -38.97
N LEU A 142 -1.06 -34.75 -38.46
CA LEU A 142 -0.97 -35.01 -37.03
C LEU A 142 0.25 -34.33 -36.39
N GLU A 143 1.39 -34.28 -37.07
CA GLU A 143 2.57 -33.55 -36.61
C GLU A 143 2.31 -32.04 -36.52
N ALA A 144 1.67 -31.46 -37.55
CA ALA A 144 1.30 -30.04 -37.55
C ALA A 144 0.31 -29.72 -36.42
N GLU A 145 -0.71 -30.54 -36.23
CA GLU A 145 -1.66 -30.43 -35.13
C GLU A 145 -0.97 -30.53 -33.76
N ASN A 146 -0.07 -31.52 -33.59
CA ASN A 146 0.71 -31.66 -32.36
C ASN A 146 1.58 -30.43 -32.08
N MET A 147 2.18 -29.84 -33.11
CA MET A 147 2.97 -28.62 -32.97
C MET A 147 2.13 -27.42 -32.55
N LEU A 148 0.92 -27.27 -33.11
CA LEU A 148 -0.03 -26.23 -32.71
C LEU A 148 -0.50 -26.45 -31.27
N LEU A 149 -0.94 -27.66 -30.91
CA LEU A 149 -1.38 -27.99 -29.57
C LEU A 149 -0.29 -27.76 -28.51
N LYS A 150 0.96 -28.09 -28.82
CA LYS A 150 2.10 -27.80 -27.93
C LYS A 150 2.29 -26.30 -27.74
N LYS A 151 2.18 -25.51 -28.80
CA LYS A 151 2.28 -24.05 -28.73
C LYS A 151 1.16 -23.44 -27.89
N ASP A 152 -0.07 -23.90 -28.08
CA ASP A 152 -1.22 -23.44 -27.32
C ASP A 152 -1.09 -23.81 -25.84
N LEU A 153 -0.64 -25.04 -25.55
CA LEU A 153 -0.38 -25.49 -24.18
C LEU A 153 0.67 -24.62 -23.47
N GLU A 154 1.76 -24.26 -24.13
CA GLU A 154 2.75 -23.33 -23.56
C GLU A 154 2.19 -21.91 -23.38
N SER A 155 1.35 -21.44 -24.30
CA SER A 155 0.63 -20.17 -24.17
C SER A 155 -0.30 -20.16 -22.94
N TYR A 156 -1.09 -21.23 -22.76
CA TYR A 156 -1.97 -21.37 -21.60
C TYR A 156 -1.20 -21.48 -20.29
N LYS A 157 -0.07 -22.20 -20.26
CA LYS A 157 0.81 -22.23 -19.09
C LYS A 157 1.32 -20.84 -18.73
N LEU A 158 1.77 -20.06 -19.72
CA LEU A 158 2.24 -18.69 -19.49
C LEU A 158 1.13 -17.80 -18.94
N ALA A 159 -0.06 -17.86 -19.55
CA ALA A 159 -1.22 -17.10 -19.12
C ALA A 159 -1.65 -17.47 -17.67
N ALA A 160 -1.69 -18.77 -17.36
CA ALA A 160 -2.01 -19.27 -16.02
C ALA A 160 -0.99 -18.80 -14.97
N ASN A 161 0.31 -18.87 -15.29
CA ASN A 161 1.37 -18.39 -14.40
C ASN A 161 1.26 -16.88 -14.16
N LYS A 162 1.02 -16.09 -15.23
CA LYS A 162 0.82 -14.64 -15.11
C LYS A 162 -0.41 -14.30 -14.24
N ALA A 163 -1.52 -15.02 -14.42
CA ALA A 163 -2.72 -14.85 -13.61
C ALA A 163 -2.47 -15.21 -12.14
N LYS A 164 -1.74 -16.31 -11.88
CA LYS A 164 -1.33 -16.73 -10.53
C LYS A 164 -0.47 -15.66 -9.84
N GLU A 165 0.50 -15.10 -10.54
CA GLU A 165 1.35 -14.04 -10.01
C GLU A 165 0.55 -12.76 -9.69
N ALA A 166 -0.36 -12.36 -10.58
CA ALA A 166 -1.24 -11.21 -10.37
C ALA A 166 -2.14 -11.43 -9.13
N TYR A 167 -2.73 -12.62 -9.02
CA TYR A 167 -3.55 -13.00 -7.86
C TYR A 167 -2.77 -12.92 -6.55
N LEU A 168 -1.54 -13.46 -6.51
CA LEU A 168 -0.69 -13.39 -5.31
C LEU A 168 -0.32 -11.95 -4.93
N LYS A 169 -0.15 -11.04 -5.91
CA LYS A 169 0.07 -9.62 -5.64
C LYS A 169 -1.17 -8.97 -5.04
N MET A 170 -2.34 -9.20 -5.62
CA MET A 170 -3.62 -8.68 -5.11
C MET A 170 -3.93 -9.22 -3.71
N GLN A 171 -3.66 -10.50 -3.46
CA GLN A 171 -3.83 -11.12 -2.15
C GLN A 171 -2.97 -10.45 -1.08
N LYS A 172 -1.68 -10.19 -1.39
CA LYS A 172 -0.78 -9.49 -0.48
C LYS A 172 -1.25 -8.07 -0.18
N GLU A 173 -1.72 -7.34 -1.18
CA GLU A 173 -2.23 -5.97 -1.00
C GLU A 173 -3.50 -5.97 -0.14
N ARG A 174 -4.45 -6.85 -0.43
CA ARG A 174 -5.64 -7.06 0.39
C ARG A 174 -5.27 -7.35 1.85
N ASP A 175 -4.31 -8.25 2.08
CA ASP A 175 -3.88 -8.63 3.42
C ASP A 175 -3.15 -7.48 4.13
N PHE A 176 -2.38 -6.68 3.39
CA PHE A 176 -1.76 -5.45 3.89
C PHE A 176 -2.82 -4.44 4.36
N HIS A 177 -3.83 -4.15 3.53
CA HIS A 177 -4.95 -3.27 3.91
C HIS A 177 -5.73 -3.80 5.11
N ARG A 178 -6.03 -5.11 5.14
CA ARG A 178 -6.74 -5.72 6.27
C ARG A 178 -5.95 -5.61 7.56
N MET A 179 -4.64 -5.88 7.54
CA MET A 179 -3.78 -5.72 8.71
C MET A 179 -3.64 -4.26 9.14
N HIS A 180 -3.53 -3.34 8.17
CA HIS A 180 -3.43 -1.92 8.44
C HIS A 180 -4.71 -1.38 9.08
N HIS A 181 -5.87 -1.71 8.53
CA HIS A 181 -7.17 -1.35 9.10
C HIS A 181 -7.30 -1.88 10.54
N LYS A 182 -6.96 -3.15 10.79
CA LYS A 182 -6.98 -3.72 12.16
C LYS A 182 -6.08 -2.94 13.12
N ARG A 183 -4.85 -2.58 12.69
CA ARG A 183 -3.94 -1.76 13.50
C ARG A 183 -4.54 -0.39 13.81
N VAL A 184 -5.03 0.32 12.80
CA VAL A 184 -5.60 1.66 12.94
C VAL A 184 -6.84 1.63 13.84
N SER A 185 -7.71 0.63 13.69
CA SER A 185 -8.88 0.44 14.56
C SER A 185 -8.49 0.22 16.02
N GLN A 186 -7.44 -0.58 16.30
CA GLN A 186 -6.91 -0.72 17.66
C GLN A 186 -6.34 0.59 18.21
N GLU A 187 -5.64 1.39 17.40
CA GLU A 187 -5.12 2.70 17.80
C GLU A 187 -6.26 3.69 18.08
N LYS A 188 -7.29 3.72 17.22
CA LYS A 188 -8.53 4.48 17.42
C LYS A 188 -9.18 4.14 18.76
N GLU A 189 -9.34 2.86 19.08
CA GLU A 189 -9.93 2.41 20.35
C GLU A 189 -9.10 2.81 21.59
N ARG A 190 -7.77 2.74 21.51
CA ARG A 190 -6.87 3.23 22.58
C ARG A 190 -7.06 4.73 22.81
N LEU A 191 -7.05 5.53 21.74
CA LEU A 191 -7.25 6.98 21.82
C LEU A 191 -8.63 7.33 22.37
N ILE A 192 -9.69 6.63 21.94
CA ILE A 192 -11.04 6.82 22.48
C ILE A 192 -11.05 6.55 24.00
N SER A 193 -10.37 5.49 24.44
CA SER A 193 -10.28 5.15 25.87
C SER A 193 -9.54 6.22 26.68
N ASP A 194 -8.45 6.75 26.13
CA ASP A 194 -7.70 7.84 26.76
C ASP A 194 -8.52 9.13 26.84
N ILE A 195 -9.26 9.48 25.79
CA ILE A 195 -10.18 10.63 25.78
C ILE A 195 -11.27 10.45 26.83
N LYS A 196 -11.86 9.26 26.96
CA LYS A 196 -12.87 8.96 27.99
C LYS A 196 -12.29 9.17 29.39
N ARG A 197 -11.11 8.61 29.67
CA ARG A 197 -10.41 8.79 30.95
C ARG A 197 -10.12 10.26 31.24
N LEU A 198 -9.69 11.01 30.24
CA LEU A 198 -9.40 12.44 30.38
C LEU A 198 -10.66 13.25 30.69
N LYS A 199 -11.77 12.98 29.98
CA LYS A 199 -13.07 13.60 30.26
C LYS A 199 -13.53 13.35 31.70
N THR A 200 -13.41 12.10 32.19
CA THR A 200 -13.74 11.76 33.58
C THR A 200 -12.87 12.54 34.57
N HIS A 201 -11.57 12.65 34.30
CA HIS A 201 -10.65 13.42 35.15
C HIS A 201 -11.01 14.91 35.21
N TYR A 202 -11.35 15.54 34.08
CA TYR A 202 -11.79 16.94 34.08
C TYR A 202 -13.15 17.14 34.75
N ALA A 203 -14.10 16.24 34.55
CA ALA A 203 -15.38 16.28 35.26
C ALA A 203 -15.18 16.21 36.79
N SER A 204 -14.14 15.50 37.27
CA SER A 204 -13.83 15.42 38.69
C SER A 204 -13.27 16.73 39.29
N TYR A 205 -12.67 17.62 38.48
CA TYR A 205 -12.17 18.91 38.97
C TYR A 205 -13.29 19.92 39.23
N GLU A 206 -14.41 19.82 38.50
CA GLU A 206 -15.52 20.76 38.64
C GLU A 206 -16.05 20.87 40.08
N PRO A 207 -16.36 19.79 40.82
CA PRO A 207 -16.79 19.90 42.21
C PRO A 207 -15.69 20.46 43.13
N VAL A 208 -14.41 20.14 42.88
CA VAL A 208 -13.28 20.66 43.68
C VAL A 208 -13.16 22.18 43.52
N LEU A 209 -13.29 22.68 42.29
CA LEU A 209 -13.29 24.12 42.02
C LEU A 209 -14.50 24.81 42.66
N LYS A 210 -15.70 24.23 42.55
CA LYS A 210 -16.91 24.75 43.23
C LYS A 210 -16.72 24.86 44.73
N GLN A 211 -16.20 23.81 45.38
CA GLN A 211 -15.90 23.82 46.82
C GLN A 211 -14.86 24.88 47.19
N LEU A 212 -13.82 25.06 46.37
CA LEU A 212 -12.79 26.07 46.63
C LEU A 212 -13.38 27.49 46.54
N THR A 213 -14.22 27.76 45.53
CA THR A 213 -14.93 29.04 45.40
C THR A 213 -15.85 29.30 46.58
N GLU A 214 -16.60 28.29 47.04
CA GLU A 214 -17.48 28.41 48.20
C GLU A 214 -16.68 28.72 49.48
N LYS A 215 -15.58 27.99 49.73
CA LYS A 215 -14.68 28.25 50.86
C LYS A 215 -14.09 29.66 50.81
N TYR A 216 -13.70 30.13 49.63
CA TYR A 216 -13.19 31.49 49.44
C TYR A 216 -14.25 32.54 49.80
N GLN A 217 -15.49 32.39 49.30
CA GLN A 217 -16.57 33.31 49.63
C GLN A 217 -16.92 33.31 51.12
N THR A 218 -16.96 32.14 51.76
CA THR A 218 -17.24 32.02 53.20
C THR A 218 -16.15 32.67 54.04
N THR A 219 -14.89 32.41 53.71
CA THR A 219 -13.74 33.05 54.38
C THR A 219 -13.77 34.57 54.19
N LEU A 220 -14.16 35.05 53.00
CA LEU A 220 -14.30 36.48 52.72
C LEU A 220 -15.40 37.12 53.57
N ARG A 221 -16.57 36.48 53.70
CA ARG A 221 -17.67 36.94 54.56
C ARG A 221 -17.27 36.95 56.04
N GLN A 222 -16.62 35.89 56.53
CA GLN A 222 -16.11 35.82 57.91
C GLN A 222 -15.09 36.92 58.19
N LYS A 223 -14.12 37.14 57.28
CA LYS A 223 -13.15 38.23 57.40
C LYS A 223 -13.84 39.60 57.54
N MET A 224 -14.89 39.84 56.76
CA MET A 224 -15.66 41.08 56.82
C MET A 224 -16.36 41.24 58.18
N LEU A 225 -17.01 40.18 58.70
CA LEU A 225 -17.64 40.18 60.02
C LEU A 225 -16.64 40.43 61.15
N THR A 226 -15.52 39.71 61.16
CA THR A 226 -14.45 39.90 62.16
C THR A 226 -13.82 41.29 62.06
N SER A 227 -13.79 41.90 60.86
CA SER A 227 -13.35 43.30 60.74
C SER A 227 -14.30 44.24 61.42
N LEU A 228 -15.61 44.11 61.18
CA LEU A 228 -16.62 44.95 61.83
C LEU A 228 -16.62 44.77 63.35
N GLU A 229 -16.46 43.54 63.85
CA GLU A 229 -16.33 43.28 65.29
C GLU A 229 -15.09 43.93 65.90
N ARG A 230 -13.93 43.82 65.22
CA ARG A 230 -12.71 44.52 65.62
C ARG A 230 -12.90 46.04 65.65
N ASP A 231 -13.56 46.60 64.63
CA ASP A 231 -13.79 48.04 64.53
C ASP A 231 -14.71 48.51 65.68
N ARG A 232 -15.76 47.74 66.01
CA ARG A 232 -16.63 48.02 67.18
C ARG A 232 -15.89 47.95 68.51
N VAL A 233 -15.01 46.96 68.70
CA VAL A 233 -14.19 46.85 69.92
C VAL A 233 -13.17 47.98 69.99
N ALA A 234 -12.57 48.36 68.86
CA ALA A 234 -11.65 49.49 68.80
C ALA A 234 -12.34 50.80 69.19
N GLU A 235 -13.57 51.03 68.71
CA GLU A 235 -14.42 52.17 69.10
C GLU A 235 -14.69 52.18 70.61
N GLN A 236 -15.11 51.05 71.19
CA GLN A 236 -15.33 50.93 72.63
C GLN A 236 -14.05 51.19 73.45
N VAL A 237 -12.89 50.69 72.99
CA VAL A 237 -11.60 50.95 73.64
C VAL A 237 -11.26 52.43 73.58
N THR A 238 -11.49 53.10 72.44
CA THR A 238 -11.26 54.54 72.33
C THR A 238 -12.17 55.35 73.24
N ASP A 239 -13.46 54.99 73.34
CA ASP A 239 -14.42 55.65 74.22
C ASP A 239 -14.04 55.51 75.70
N LEU A 240 -13.65 54.30 76.12
CA LEU A 240 -13.16 54.04 77.47
C LEU A 240 -11.85 54.80 77.75
N GLN A 241 -10.96 54.91 76.76
CA GLN A 241 -9.70 55.64 76.90
C GLN A 241 -9.91 57.16 77.04
N VAL A 242 -10.88 57.72 76.31
CA VAL A 242 -11.33 59.11 76.49
C VAL A 242 -11.94 59.31 77.88
N THR A 243 -12.80 58.38 78.32
CA THR A 243 -13.42 58.43 79.67
C THR A 243 -12.36 58.39 80.77
N LEU A 244 -11.35 57.51 80.65
CA LEU A 244 -10.22 57.45 81.60
C LEU A 244 -9.40 58.74 81.61
N GLN A 245 -9.12 59.34 80.44
CA GLN A 245 -8.40 60.63 80.37
C GLN A 245 -9.18 61.79 81.02
N ASN A 246 -10.51 61.78 80.93
CA ASN A 246 -11.37 62.77 81.58
C ASN A 246 -11.46 62.58 83.11
N LEU A 247 -11.30 61.35 83.62
CA LEU A 247 -11.32 61.02 85.05
C LEU A 247 -9.93 61.11 85.72
N GLU A 248 -8.83 61.04 84.97
CA GLU A 248 -7.47 61.32 85.45
C GLU A 248 -6.91 62.64 84.87
N PRO A 249 -7.29 63.82 85.36
CA PRO A 249 -6.55 65.04 85.09
C PRO A 249 -5.30 65.07 86.00
N GLY A 250 -4.34 64.17 85.82
CA GLY A 250 -3.16 64.20 86.69
C GLY A 250 -2.01 63.20 86.54
N ARG A 251 -2.11 62.12 85.74
CA ARG A 251 -0.93 61.27 85.47
C ARG A 251 -0.84 60.91 83.99
N GLY A 252 0.09 61.58 83.31
CA GLY A 252 0.51 61.19 81.97
C GLY A 252 1.20 59.83 82.01
N ILE A 253 0.47 58.77 81.66
CA ILE A 253 1.06 57.48 81.33
C ILE A 253 0.98 57.32 79.81
N ARG A 254 2.11 57.57 79.16
CA ARG A 254 2.34 57.17 77.76
C ARG A 254 2.36 55.65 77.70
N ILE A 255 1.27 55.03 77.29
CA ILE A 255 1.28 53.64 76.83
C ILE A 255 1.73 53.67 75.37
N PRO A 256 2.82 52.97 74.99
CA PRO A 256 3.22 52.91 73.60
C PRO A 256 2.11 52.18 72.85
N VAL A 257 1.45 52.90 71.94
CA VAL A 257 0.73 52.29 70.83
C VAL A 257 1.77 51.47 70.09
N ALA A 258 1.82 50.17 70.37
CA ALA A 258 2.43 49.22 69.47
C ALA A 258 1.61 49.31 68.18
N LYS A 259 2.01 50.22 67.30
CA LYS A 259 1.72 50.10 65.89
C LYS A 259 2.26 48.72 65.55
N ALA A 260 1.36 47.74 65.48
CA ALA A 260 1.59 46.54 64.71
C ALA A 260 1.68 47.00 63.25
N GLY A 261 2.80 47.67 62.94
CA GLY A 261 3.23 47.90 61.59
C GLY A 261 3.33 46.52 61.00
N HIS A 262 2.46 46.23 60.05
CA HIS A 262 2.74 45.24 59.05
C HIS A 262 4.04 45.66 58.36
N GLU A 263 5.19 45.26 58.91
CA GLU A 263 6.33 44.98 58.09
C GLU A 263 5.88 43.86 57.15
N TYR A 264 5.50 44.24 55.94
CA TYR A 264 5.72 43.37 54.80
C TYR A 264 7.23 43.17 54.70
N ARG A 265 7.77 42.27 55.52
CA ARG A 265 9.02 41.60 55.24
C ARG A 265 8.75 40.91 53.91
N ARG A 266 9.16 41.53 52.79
CA ARG A 266 9.27 40.83 51.50
C ARG A 266 10.15 39.63 51.79
N LYS A 267 9.52 38.47 52.02
CA LYS A 267 10.20 37.18 52.08
C LYS A 267 10.71 36.92 50.66
N LYS A 268 11.84 37.55 50.31
CA LYS A 268 12.70 37.08 49.24
C LYS A 268 13.15 35.69 49.69
N GLY A 269 12.52 34.63 49.17
CA GLY A 269 13.01 33.27 49.35
C GLY A 269 11.99 32.17 49.64
N LEU A 270 10.67 32.42 49.65
CA LEU A 270 9.71 31.31 49.64
C LEU A 270 9.28 31.01 48.21
N GLU A 271 10.16 30.33 47.48
CA GLU A 271 9.81 29.74 46.20
C GLU A 271 8.89 28.53 46.49
N GLY A 272 7.64 28.59 46.03
CA GLY A 272 6.67 27.51 46.27
C GLY A 272 7.11 26.20 45.58
N PRO A 273 6.60 25.02 45.98
CA PRO A 273 7.02 23.74 45.42
C PRO A 273 6.96 23.69 43.89
N THR A 274 5.89 24.25 43.32
CA THR A 274 5.69 24.36 41.87
C THR A 274 6.67 25.31 41.20
N GLN A 275 7.00 26.43 41.86
CA GLN A 275 7.91 27.44 41.34
C GLN A 275 9.37 26.95 41.37
N LYS A 276 9.72 26.17 42.41
CA LYS A 276 11.00 25.47 42.56
C LYS A 276 11.17 24.40 41.47
N ALA A 277 10.15 23.58 41.24
CA ALA A 277 10.18 22.55 40.19
C ALA A 277 10.35 23.16 38.77
N LEU A 278 9.68 24.28 38.49
CA LEU A 278 9.84 25.01 37.22
C LEU A 278 11.26 25.57 37.03
N ARG A 279 11.88 26.06 38.12
CA ARG A 279 13.25 26.56 38.08
C ARG A 279 14.26 25.44 37.88
N GLU A 280 14.10 24.32 38.56
CA GLU A 280 14.92 23.13 38.42
C GLU A 280 14.81 22.53 37.01
N ALA A 281 13.59 22.43 36.45
CA ALA A 281 13.39 21.97 35.07
C ALA A 281 14.04 22.90 34.02
N ARG A 282 14.06 24.21 34.27
CA ARG A 282 14.76 25.18 33.41
C ARG A 282 16.28 25.02 33.50
N GLN A 283 16.83 24.78 34.69
CA GLN A 283 18.26 24.54 34.88
C GLN A 283 18.68 23.22 34.22
N GLN A 284 17.87 22.16 34.36
CA GLN A 284 18.14 20.88 33.72
C GLN A 284 18.16 21.00 32.21
N LYS A 285 17.21 21.73 31.60
CA LYS A 285 17.24 22.03 30.15
C LYS A 285 18.50 22.76 29.69
N ILE A 286 19.05 23.66 30.52
CA ILE A 286 20.27 24.40 30.21
C ILE A 286 21.48 23.47 30.28
N LEU A 287 21.57 22.64 31.33
CA LEU A 287 22.64 21.65 31.47
C LEU A 287 22.60 20.58 30.37
N ASP A 288 21.41 20.11 29.99
CA ASP A 288 21.25 19.14 28.90
C ASP A 288 21.64 19.74 27.54
N ALA A 289 21.39 21.03 27.32
CA ALA A 289 21.81 21.76 26.12
C ALA A 289 23.33 22.05 26.08
N GLU A 290 23.95 22.31 27.23
CA GLU A 290 25.41 22.48 27.35
C GLU A 290 26.15 21.13 27.24
N SER A 291 25.54 20.05 27.73
CA SER A 291 26.07 18.68 27.60
C SER A 291 25.98 18.16 26.16
N SER A 292 25.04 18.65 25.35
CA SER A 292 24.91 18.28 23.95
C SER A 292 25.79 19.11 23.00
N SER A 293 26.53 20.12 23.50
CA SER A 293 27.29 21.05 22.64
C SER A 293 28.82 20.85 22.67
N CYS A 294 29.32 19.76 23.25
CA CYS A 294 30.74 19.42 23.21
C CYS A 294 30.96 18.02 22.63
N ASP A 295 31.08 17.93 21.30
CA ASP A 295 31.73 16.78 20.64
C ASP A 295 32.88 17.28 19.75
N PRO A 296 34.16 17.09 20.15
CA PRO A 296 35.31 17.43 19.34
C PRO A 296 35.64 16.26 18.39
N GLY A 297 35.09 16.33 17.18
CA GLY A 297 35.69 15.84 15.95
C GLY A 297 35.88 14.33 15.76
N LYS A 298 34.99 13.71 14.96
CA LYS A 298 35.38 12.66 13.99
C LYS A 298 34.60 12.75 12.67
N ASN A 299 35.37 12.95 11.61
CA ASN A 299 35.12 12.71 10.18
C ASN A 299 33.81 11.96 9.82
N ARG A 300 32.96 12.60 9.01
CA ARG A 300 32.03 11.89 8.11
C ARG A 300 32.32 12.25 6.65
N GLU A 301 32.90 11.26 5.99
CA GLU A 301 32.97 11.04 4.56
C GLU A 301 31.67 11.44 3.85
N LYS A 302 31.70 12.46 2.99
CA LYS A 302 30.61 12.76 2.06
C LYS A 302 30.64 11.75 0.91
N ARG A 303 29.99 10.61 1.08
CA ARG A 303 29.67 9.68 -0.01
C ARG A 303 28.29 10.03 -0.59
N GLY A 304 28.21 11.18 -1.26
CA GLY A 304 27.06 11.59 -2.09
C GLY A 304 27.26 11.08 -3.51
N LYS A 305 26.42 10.14 -3.94
CA LYS A 305 26.45 9.49 -5.25
C LYS A 305 26.33 10.52 -6.38
N ARG A 306 27.30 10.49 -7.30
CA ARG A 306 27.25 11.13 -8.61
C ARG A 306 26.17 10.45 -9.45
N TYR A 307 25.25 11.23 -10.02
CA TYR A 307 24.49 10.82 -11.21
C TYR A 307 25.36 11.08 -12.45
N PRO A 308 25.43 10.14 -13.42
CA PRO A 308 26.12 10.39 -14.67
C PRO A 308 25.24 11.24 -15.59
N LYS A 309 25.85 12.32 -16.10
CA LYS A 309 25.32 13.19 -17.16
C LYS A 309 25.49 12.45 -18.49
N ALA A 310 24.40 11.96 -19.08
CA ALA A 310 24.41 11.47 -20.46
C ALA A 310 24.50 12.67 -21.40
N ALA A 311 25.63 12.78 -22.10
CA ALA A 311 25.80 13.69 -23.22
C ALA A 311 25.25 13.00 -24.48
N ALA A 312 24.15 13.52 -25.03
CA ALA A 312 23.70 13.16 -26.36
C ALA A 312 24.52 13.96 -27.37
N THR A 313 25.52 13.30 -27.98
CA THR A 313 26.10 13.71 -29.26
C THR A 313 25.15 13.29 -30.37
N GLY A 314 24.30 14.22 -30.81
CA GLY A 314 23.54 14.12 -32.06
C GLY A 314 24.09 15.11 -33.06
N ARG A 315 24.94 14.62 -33.97
CA ARG A 315 25.51 15.36 -35.09
C ARG A 315 24.43 15.47 -36.18
N LEU A 316 23.95 16.68 -36.44
CA LEU A 316 23.16 17.00 -37.62
C LEU A 316 24.14 17.27 -38.76
N ASP A 317 24.45 16.25 -39.55
CA ASP A 317 25.04 16.44 -40.87
C ASP A 317 23.87 16.68 -41.85
N LEU A 318 23.67 17.95 -42.22
CA LEU A 318 22.95 18.31 -43.44
C LEU A 318 23.83 17.94 -44.63
N ALA A 319 23.33 17.06 -45.48
CA ALA A 319 23.85 16.85 -46.83
C ALA A 319 22.67 16.89 -47.81
N ASP A 320 22.67 17.92 -48.64
CA ASP A 320 22.28 17.95 -50.05
C ASP A 320 23.06 19.13 -50.67
N PRO A 321 23.48 19.08 -51.95
CA PRO A 321 22.84 18.38 -53.07
C PRO A 321 23.65 17.26 -53.72
#